data_AF-D1PFL8-F1
#
_entry.id   AF-D1PFL8-F1
#
_cell.length_a   1.000
_cell.length_b   1.000
_cell.length_c   1.000
_cell.angle_alpha   90.00
_cell.angle_beta   90.00
_cell.angle_gamma   90.00
#
_symmetry.space_group_name_H-M   'P 1'
#
loop_
_entity.id
_entity.type
_entity.pdbx_description
1 polymer ?
#
loop_
_entity_poly.entity_id
_entity_poly.type
_entity_poly.pdbx_seq_one_letter_code
_entity_poly.pdbx_strand_id
1 'polypeptide(L)' 'MDNCCERAVRPFTNLRKNFGGFSSEQGARVTATFLTFVETCKLMAMAPLDFFRGFFDMIVAGRRDYALMTEALLVKPV' A
#
# COMPACT_ATOMS: atom_id res chain seq x y z
N MET A 1 -18.85 -20.46 -15.27
CA MET A 1 -17.51 -20.82 -14.78
C MET A 1 -16.92 -19.55 -14.19
N ASP A 2 -17.13 -19.31 -12.89
CA ASP A 2 -16.48 -18.21 -12.17
C ASP A 2 -15.25 -18.78 -11.46
N ASN A 3 -14.09 -18.63 -12.08
CA ASN A 3 -12.85 -19.10 -11.50
C ASN A 3 -12.39 -18.09 -10.42
N CYS A 4 -12.22 -18.54 -9.17
CA CYS A 4 -11.70 -17.70 -8.08
C CYS A 4 -10.36 -17.04 -8.45
N CYS A 5 -9.51 -17.74 -9.21
CA CYS A 5 -8.25 -17.19 -9.69
C CYS A 5 -8.47 -16.04 -10.69
N GLU A 6 -9.48 -16.13 -11.56
CA GLU A 6 -9.80 -15.04 -12.48
C GLU A 6 -10.27 -13.80 -11.70
N ARG A 7 -11.16 -13.98 -10.72
CA ARG A 7 -11.66 -12.89 -9.87
C ARG A 7 -10.55 -12.22 -9.06
N ALA A 8 -9.54 -12.96 -8.62
CA ALA A 8 -8.39 -12.40 -7.92
C ALA A 8 -7.50 -11.56 -8.85
N VAL A 9 -7.35 -11.95 -10.12
CA VAL A 9 -6.45 -11.27 -11.07
C VAL A 9 -7.13 -10.10 -11.80
N ARG A 10 -8.46 -10.15 -11.97
CA ARG A 10 -9.27 -9.15 -12.69
C ARG A 10 -9.09 -7.69 -12.21
N PRO A 11 -9.00 -7.40 -10.90
CA PRO A 11 -8.78 -6.04 -10.41
C PRO A 11 -7.45 -5.46 -10.90
N PHE A 12 -6.39 -6.27 -10.95
CA PHE A 12 -5.07 -5.83 -11.39
C PHE A 12 -5.02 -5.57 -12.90
N THR A 13 -5.71 -6.39 -13.70
CA THR A 13 -5.78 -6.17 -15.16
C THR A 13 -6.60 -4.94 -15.52
N ASN A 14 -7.67 -4.65 -14.77
CA ASN A 14 -8.43 -3.41 -14.89
C ASN A 14 -7.62 -2.20 -14.43
N LEU A 15 -6.90 -2.31 -13.31
CA LEU A 15 -6.05 -1.23 -12.80
C LEU A 15 -4.96 -0.85 -13.80
N ARG A 16 -4.27 -1.83 -14.41
CA ARG A 16 -3.28 -1.61 -15.47
C ARG A 16 -3.84 -0.84 -16.67
N LYS A 17 -5.10 -1.08 -17.05
CA LYS A 17 -5.74 -0.37 -18.16
C LYS A 17 -6.08 1.08 -17.82
N ASN A 18 -6.42 1.36 -16.56
CA ASN A 18 -6.82 2.70 -16.11
C ASN A 18 -5.62 3.59 -15.75
N PHE A 19 -4.54 3.01 -15.26
CA PHE A 19 -3.29 3.71 -14.99
C PHE A 19 -2.26 3.40 -16.08
N GLY A 20 -2.24 4.23 -17.13
CA GLY A 20 -1.33 4.07 -18.28
C GLY A 20 0.16 4.01 -17.90
N GLY A 21 0.52 4.51 -16.71
CA GLY A 21 1.88 4.43 -16.16
C GLY A 21 2.35 3.03 -15.78
N PHE A 22 1.49 2.00 -15.79
CA PHE A 22 1.82 0.64 -15.33
C PHE A 22 2.24 -0.33 -16.44
N SER A 23 2.42 0.18 -17.67
CA SER A 23 2.80 -0.63 -18.83
C SER A 23 4.32 -0.78 -18.99
N SER A 24 5.13 -0.03 -18.25
CA SER A 24 6.59 -0.21 -18.19
C SER A 24 6.98 -1.07 -16.99
N GLU A 25 8.17 -1.67 -17.03
CA GLU A 25 8.73 -2.42 -15.90
C GLU A 25 8.79 -1.57 -14.61
N GLN A 26 9.25 -0.31 -14.75
CA GLN A 26 9.29 0.63 -13.64
C GLN A 26 7.90 0.95 -13.10
N GLY A 27 6.93 1.15 -13.99
CA GLY A 27 5.53 1.33 -13.64
C GLY A 27 4.95 0.15 -12.87
N ALA A 28 5.19 -1.06 -13.36
CA ALA A 28 4.74 -2.29 -12.72
C ALA A 28 5.35 -2.43 -11.31
N ARG A 29 6.64 -2.13 -11.13
CA ARG A 29 7.28 -2.13 -9.80
C ARG A 29 6.64 -1.12 -8.85
N VAL A 30 6.44 0.13 -9.27
CA VAL A 30 5.80 1.16 -8.44
C VAL A 30 4.38 0.74 -8.06
N THR A 31 3.63 0.16 -9.01
CA THR A 31 2.27 -0.36 -8.75
C THR A 31 2.29 -1.44 -7.70
N ALA A 32 3.18 -2.43 -7.85
CA ALA A 32 3.29 -3.54 -6.92
C ALA A 32 3.60 -3.03 -5.51
N THR A 33 4.57 -2.12 -5.37
CA THR A 33 4.90 -1.49 -4.08
C THR A 33 3.69 -0.78 -3.47
N PHE A 34 2.98 0.04 -4.26
CA PHE A 34 1.81 0.78 -3.76
C PHE A 34 0.66 -0.13 -3.36
N LEU A 35 0.36 -1.16 -4.16
CA LEU A 35 -0.67 -2.15 -3.84
C LEU A 35 -0.32 -2.97 -2.61
N THR A 36 0.93 -3.43 -2.48
CA THR A 36 1.41 -4.13 -1.29
C THR A 36 1.24 -3.28 -0.05
N PHE A 37 1.56 -1.98 -0.11
CA PHE A 37 1.34 -1.04 0.98
C PHE A 37 -0.15 -0.94 1.35
N VAL A 38 -1.03 -0.70 0.38
CA VAL A 38 -2.47 -0.57 0.61
C VAL A 38 -3.07 -1.86 1.21
N GLU A 39 -2.70 -3.03 0.69
CA GLU A 39 -3.15 -4.31 1.24
C GLU A 39 -2.62 -4.56 2.65
N THR A 40 -1.38 -4.14 2.94
CA THR A 40 -0.83 -4.19 4.31
C THR A 40 -1.66 -3.33 5.26
N CYS A 41 -2.00 -2.09 4.88
CA CYS A 41 -2.87 -1.24 5.69
C CYS A 41 -4.23 -1.89 5.96
N LYS A 42 -4.84 -2.52 4.94
CA LYS A 42 -6.10 -3.27 5.10
C LYS A 42 -5.97 -4.44 6.06
N LEU A 43 -4.89 -5.22 5.98
CA LEU A 43 -4.61 -6.33 6.91
C LEU A 43 -4.51 -5.84 8.35
N MET A 44 -3.95 -4.64 8.56
CA MET A 44 -3.87 -4.01 9.88
C MET A 44 -5.17 -3.29 10.30
N ALA A 45 -6.21 -3.33 9.48
CA ALA A 45 -7.45 -2.57 9.63
C ALA A 45 -7.19 -1.08 9.90
N MET A 46 -6.29 -0.50 9.09
CA MET A 46 -5.89 0.89 9.09
C MET A 46 -6.16 1.50 7.71
N ALA A 47 -6.71 2.72 7.65
CA ALA A 47 -6.81 3.42 6.38
C ALA A 47 -5.40 3.89 5.95
N PRO A 48 -5.01 3.71 4.66
CA PRO A 48 -3.70 4.17 4.18
C PRO A 48 -3.42 5.65 4.45
N LEU A 49 -4.46 6.50 4.42
CA LEU A 49 -4.37 7.92 4.74
C LEU A 49 -3.93 8.17 6.19
N ASP A 50 -4.48 7.39 7.13
CA ASP A 50 -4.16 7.54 8.56
C ASP A 50 -2.71 7.16 8.84
N PHE A 51 -2.19 6.13 8.15
CA PHE A 51 -0.76 5.79 8.17
C PHE A 51 0.07 7.00 7.72
N PHE A 52 -0.23 7.56 6.55
CA PHE A 52 0.55 8.69 6.03
C PHE A 52 0.50 9.90 6.95
N ARG A 53 -0.68 10.23 7.48
CA ARG A 53 -0.82 11.33 8.43
C ARG A 53 0.09 11.13 9.64
N GLY A 54 -0.01 9.97 10.32
CA GLY A 54 0.85 9.68 11.48
C GLY A 54 2.34 9.66 11.13
N PHE A 55 2.70 9.12 9.96
CA PHE A 55 4.09 9.06 9.52
C PHE A 55 4.67 10.46 9.27
N PHE A 56 3.93 11.33 8.57
CA PHE A 56 4.35 12.70 8.33
C PHE A 56 4.35 13.54 9.60
N ASP A 57 3.40 13.35 10.51
CA ASP A 57 3.40 14.00 11.82
C ASP A 57 4.69 13.69 12.59
N MET A 58 5.16 12.43 12.55
CA MET A 58 6.44 12.04 13.17
C MET A 58 7.66 12.63 12.45
N ILE A 59 7.64 12.75 11.12
CA ILE A 59 8.70 13.44 10.37
C ILE A 59 8.77 14.91 10.78
N VAL A 60 7.63 15.58 10.87
CA VAL A 60 7.52 16.98 11.29
C VAL A 60 8.00 17.14 12.74
N ALA A 61 7.77 16.14 13.60
CA ALA A 61 8.34 16.08 14.95
C ALA A 61 9.86 15.82 14.99
N GLY A 62 10.52 15.70 13.84
CA GLY A 62 11.97 15.52 13.72
C GLY A 62 12.45 14.08 13.79
N ARG A 63 11.54 13.09 13.80
CA ARG A 63 11.93 11.68 13.76
C ARG A 63 12.51 11.32 12.39
N ARG A 64 13.55 10.48 12.40
CA ARG A 64 14.29 10.02 11.20
C ARG A 64 14.50 8.51 11.20
N ASP A 65 14.05 7.83 12.24
CA ASP A 65 14.06 6.39 12.42
C ASP A 65 12.91 5.73 11.63
N TYR A 66 12.94 5.85 10.29
CA TYR A 66 11.81 5.47 9.41
C TYR A 66 11.33 4.03 9.58
N ALA A 67 12.23 3.09 9.84
CA ALA A 67 11.87 1.69 10.10
C ALA A 67 11.03 1.57 11.38
N LEU A 68 11.50 2.15 12.49
CA LEU A 68 10.80 2.13 13.77
C LEU A 68 9.52 2.96 13.74
N MET A 69 9.49 4.04 12.97
CA MET A 69 8.27 4.82 12.73
C MET A 69 7.19 4.00 12.03
N THR A 70 7.60 3.19 11.04
CA THR A 70 6.68 2.30 10.31
C THR A 70 6.15 1.21 11.23
N GLU A 71 7.02 0.57 12.01
CA GLU A 71 6.62 -0.44 12.99
C GLU A 71 5.66 0.14 14.04
N ALA A 72 5.98 1.32 14.59
CA ALA A 72 5.15 1.97 15.60
C ALA A 72 3.72 2.30 15.11
N LEU A 73 3.55 2.61 13.82
CA LEU A 73 2.22 2.84 13.24
C LEU A 73 1.48 1.55 12.93
N LEU A 74 2.20 0.49 12.57
CA LEU A 74 1.56 -0.77 12.18
C LEU A 74 1.20 -1.64 13.39
N VAL A 75 1.87 -1.50 14.54
CA VAL A 75 1.55 -2.28 15.75
C VAL A 75 0.33 -1.68 16.47
N LYS A 76 -0.78 -2.43 16.51
CA LYS A 76 -1.90 -2.09 17.40
C LYS A 76 -1.51 -2.37 18.86
N PRO A 77 -1.86 -1.50 19.83
CA PRO A 77 -1.84 -1.90 21.22
C PRO A 77 -2.87 -3.02 21.42
N VAL A 78 -2.46 -4.08 22.13
CA VAL A 78 -3.28 -5.24 22.52
C VAL A 78 -4.38 -4.80 23.47
#